data_AF-A0A2T1LT85-F1
#
_entry.id   AF-A0A2T1LT85-F1
#
_cell.length_a   1.000
_cell.length_b   1.000
_cell.length_c   1.000
_cell.angle_alpha   90.00
_cell.angle_beta   90.00
_cell.angle_gamma   90.00
#
_symmetry.space_group_name_H-M   'P 1'
#
loop_
_entity.id
_entity.type
_entity.pdbx_description
1 polymer ?
#
loop_
_entity_poly.entity_id
_entity_poly.type
_entity_poly.pdbx_seq_one_letter_code
_entity_poly.pdbx_strand_id
1 'polypeptide(L)'
;MARDRFSDLERVYDALKVAKVDIDSLPQKLDFVKYGQWKEGNGPAFSVTMPDLNGEKEVGIIAFGLVATNAAAKKLVTMSGRSHTFWTGLAQKAKFGVEETVTDYFKDGSFVSAKAHVGVKATGVEKTSHITGRKYKKTVNAAYTIPVGQTASDKYFQELVNSLLEETTLQQYVISISPEQFRRD
;
A
#
# COMPACT_ATOMS: atom_id res chain seq x y z
N MET A 1 20.03 -29.55 7.83
CA MET A 1 20.40 -28.70 6.68
C MET A 1 19.25 -27.72 6.46
N ALA A 2 19.41 -26.47 6.89
CA ALA A 2 18.34 -25.48 6.87
C ALA A 2 18.02 -25.08 5.42
N ARG A 3 16.80 -25.34 4.96
CA ARG A 3 16.30 -24.93 3.65
C ARG A 3 15.77 -23.50 3.76
N ASP A 4 16.59 -22.53 3.36
CA ASP A 4 16.27 -21.12 3.51
C ASP A 4 15.65 -20.48 2.26
N ARG A 5 15.72 -21.10 1.07
CA ARG A 5 15.31 -20.42 -0.19
C ARG A 5 14.18 -21.11 -0.95
N PHE A 6 13.43 -20.34 -1.73
CA PHE A 6 12.33 -20.82 -2.58
C PHE A 6 12.83 -21.82 -3.64
N SER A 7 14.00 -21.55 -4.21
CA SER A 7 14.71 -22.44 -5.15
C SER A 7 14.92 -23.85 -4.60
N ASP A 8 15.05 -24.01 -3.28
CA ASP A 8 15.28 -25.31 -2.66
C ASP A 8 14.01 -26.16 -2.62
N LEU A 9 12.83 -25.53 -2.61
CA LEU A 9 11.55 -26.23 -2.70
C LEU A 9 11.28 -26.71 -4.12
N GLU A 10 11.55 -25.86 -5.11
CA GLU A 10 11.41 -26.20 -6.53
C GLU A 10 12.34 -27.35 -6.92
N ARG A 11 13.62 -27.27 -6.56
CA ARG A 11 14.61 -28.34 -6.83
C ARG A 11 14.19 -29.69 -6.28
N VAL A 12 13.44 -29.69 -5.19
CA VAL A 12 13.06 -30.93 -4.48
C VAL A 12 11.74 -31.47 -4.99
N TYR A 13 10.82 -30.59 -5.35
CA TYR A 13 9.66 -30.97 -6.15
C TYR A 13 10.09 -31.64 -7.46
N ASP A 14 11.02 -31.02 -8.21
CA ASP A 14 11.49 -31.56 -9.48
C ASP A 14 12.17 -32.92 -9.29
N ALA A 15 12.98 -33.08 -8.23
CA ALA A 15 13.60 -34.36 -7.89
C ALA A 15 12.57 -35.46 -7.54
N LEU A 16 11.51 -35.12 -6.79
CA LEU A 16 10.43 -36.05 -6.45
C LEU A 16 9.61 -36.46 -7.68
N LYS A 17 9.39 -35.54 -8.62
CA LYS A 17 8.74 -35.84 -9.90
C LYS A 17 9.58 -36.76 -10.77
N VAL A 18 10.89 -36.52 -10.87
CA VAL A 18 11.81 -37.43 -11.57
C VAL A 18 11.80 -38.83 -10.95
N ALA A 19 11.74 -38.91 -9.62
CA ALA A 19 11.63 -40.15 -8.87
C ALA A 19 10.22 -40.80 -8.92
N LYS A 20 9.25 -40.19 -9.63
CA LYS A 20 7.85 -40.65 -9.73
C LYS A 20 7.18 -40.87 -8.37
N VAL A 21 7.54 -40.06 -7.38
CA VAL A 21 6.91 -40.10 -6.06
C VAL A 21 5.56 -39.40 -6.15
N ASP A 22 4.51 -40.07 -5.65
CA ASP A 22 3.21 -39.45 -5.46
C ASP A 22 3.29 -38.47 -4.28
N ILE A 23 3.11 -37.18 -4.56
CA ILE A 23 3.27 -36.10 -3.60
C ILE A 23 2.14 -36.13 -2.55
N ASP A 24 0.94 -36.60 -2.92
CA ASP A 24 -0.20 -36.68 -2.02
C ASP A 24 -0.09 -37.83 -1.02
N SER A 25 0.76 -38.82 -1.31
CA SER A 25 1.08 -39.92 -0.41
C SER A 25 2.01 -39.53 0.74
N LEU A 26 2.64 -38.36 0.68
CA LEU A 26 3.60 -37.88 1.67
C LEU A 26 2.92 -37.12 2.83
N PRO A 27 3.60 -36.93 3.98
CA PRO A 27 3.04 -36.16 5.08
C PRO A 27 2.70 -34.71 4.67
N GLN A 28 1.41 -34.41 4.72
CA GLN A 28 0.80 -33.15 4.26
C GLN A 28 1.29 -31.89 5.00
N LYS A 29 1.96 -32.06 6.14
CA LYS A 29 2.51 -30.95 6.93
C LYS A 29 3.82 -30.39 6.33
N LEU A 30 4.46 -31.12 5.41
CA LEU A 30 5.76 -30.77 4.83
C LEU A 30 5.65 -29.64 3.79
N ASP A 31 6.61 -28.71 3.82
CA ASP A 31 6.61 -27.50 2.99
C ASP A 31 6.64 -27.78 1.48
N PHE A 32 7.35 -28.82 1.06
CA PHE A 32 7.45 -29.19 -0.36
C PHE A 32 6.21 -29.95 -0.88
N VAL A 33 5.45 -30.59 0.01
CA VAL A 33 4.15 -31.21 -0.34
C VAL A 33 3.14 -30.10 -0.61
N LYS A 34 3.07 -29.08 0.26
CA LYS A 34 2.25 -27.88 0.04
C LYS A 34 2.62 -27.14 -1.23
N TYR A 35 3.92 -26.98 -1.50
CA TYR A 35 4.41 -26.38 -2.74
C TYR A 35 4.01 -27.21 -3.97
N GLY A 36 4.12 -28.54 -3.91
CA GLY A 36 3.72 -29.42 -5.01
C GLY A 36 2.22 -29.35 -5.30
N GLN A 37 1.38 -29.35 -4.26
CA GLN A 37 -0.06 -29.19 -4.38
C GLN A 37 -0.45 -27.84 -4.99
N TRP A 38 0.23 -26.76 -4.59
CA TRP A 38 0.06 -25.46 -5.23
C TRP A 38 0.45 -25.49 -6.71
N LYS A 39 1.60 -26.07 -7.06
CA LYS A 39 2.11 -26.17 -8.45
C LYS A 39 1.20 -27.03 -9.34
N GLU A 40 0.50 -28.00 -8.76
CA GLU A 40 -0.44 -28.91 -9.43
C GLU A 40 -1.88 -28.40 -9.46
N GLY A 41 -2.15 -27.20 -8.93
CA GLY A 41 -3.48 -26.60 -8.94
C GLY A 41 -4.45 -27.12 -7.87
N ASN A 42 -3.98 -28.01 -6.99
CA ASN A 42 -4.72 -28.55 -5.84
C ASN A 42 -4.51 -27.73 -4.56
N GLY A 43 -3.81 -26.59 -4.65
CA GLY A 43 -3.56 -25.69 -3.53
C GLY A 43 -4.82 -24.95 -3.06
N PRO A 44 -4.78 -24.34 -1.86
CA PRO A 44 -5.92 -23.59 -1.31
C PRO A 44 -6.35 -22.47 -2.26
N ALA A 45 -7.65 -22.41 -2.57
CA ALA A 45 -8.22 -21.36 -3.39
C ALA A 45 -7.98 -19.98 -2.76
N PHE A 46 -7.47 -19.03 -3.54
CA PHE A 46 -7.32 -17.65 -3.12
C PHE A 46 -8.69 -16.97 -3.15
N SER A 47 -9.37 -16.88 -2.01
CA SER A 47 -10.44 -15.88 -1.86
C SER A 47 -9.78 -14.54 -1.57
N VAL A 48 -9.52 -13.76 -2.62
CA VAL A 48 -9.25 -12.34 -2.45
C VAL A 48 -10.59 -11.66 -2.22
N THR A 49 -11.03 -11.63 -0.97
CA THR A 49 -12.14 -10.75 -0.58
C THR A 49 -11.58 -9.33 -0.64
N MET A 50 -11.71 -8.70 -1.82
CA MET A 50 -11.54 -7.25 -1.92
C MET A 50 -12.64 -6.64 -1.07
N PRO A 51 -12.30 -5.94 0.01
CA PRO A 51 -13.36 -5.39 0.82
C PRO A 51 -14.03 -4.24 0.01
N ASP A 52 -15.20 -3.72 0.41
CA ASP A 52 -15.92 -2.65 -0.34
C ASP A 52 -15.21 -1.28 -0.42
N LEU A 53 -15.14 -0.67 -1.60
CA LEU A 53 -14.43 0.61 -1.82
C LEU A 53 -14.98 1.80 -1.00
N ASN A 54 -16.20 1.70 -0.48
CA ASN A 54 -16.96 2.77 0.19
C ASN A 54 -17.15 4.02 -0.68
N GLY A 55 -17.26 3.83 -2.01
CA GLY A 55 -17.43 4.91 -2.98
C GLY A 55 -16.18 5.78 -3.15
N GLU A 56 -16.36 6.94 -3.76
CA GLU A 56 -15.34 7.96 -3.95
C GLU A 56 -15.73 9.25 -3.21
N LYS A 57 -14.73 10.00 -2.77
CA LYS A 57 -14.88 11.28 -2.08
C LYS A 57 -14.04 12.33 -2.78
N GLU A 58 -14.62 13.49 -3.01
CA GLU A 58 -13.90 14.66 -3.52
C GLU A 58 -13.30 15.42 -2.35
N VAL A 59 -12.04 15.80 -2.47
CA VAL A 59 -11.29 16.56 -1.47
C VAL A 59 -10.49 17.67 -2.15
N GLY A 60 -10.27 18.76 -1.43
CA GLY A 60 -9.51 19.91 -1.91
C GLY A 60 -8.05 19.79 -1.51
N ILE A 61 -7.13 20.16 -2.40
CA ILE A 61 -5.72 20.36 -2.08
C ILE A 61 -5.19 21.64 -2.73
N ILE A 62 -4.15 22.21 -2.14
CA ILE A 62 -3.40 23.32 -2.74
C ILE A 62 -2.16 22.73 -3.41
N ALA A 63 -1.97 22.99 -4.71
CA ALA A 63 -0.81 22.50 -5.47
C ALA A 63 0.50 23.13 -4.96
N PHE A 64 1.59 22.36 -4.98
CA PHE A 64 2.89 22.86 -4.53
C PHE A 64 3.47 23.90 -5.51
N GLY A 65 4.29 24.81 -4.99
CA GLY A 65 4.94 25.85 -5.79
C GLY A 65 4.01 26.99 -6.25
N LEU A 66 2.71 26.92 -5.95
CA LEU A 66 1.75 27.99 -6.15
C LEU A 66 1.26 28.51 -4.79
N VAL A 67 1.07 29.82 -4.67
CA VAL A 67 0.59 30.41 -3.41
C VAL A 67 -0.88 30.08 -3.17
N ALA A 68 -1.26 29.79 -1.92
CA ALA A 68 -2.62 29.43 -1.53
C ALA A 68 -3.68 30.50 -1.86
N THR A 69 -3.28 31.76 -1.99
CA THR A 69 -4.15 32.88 -2.41
C THR A 69 -4.45 32.88 -3.90
N ASN A 70 -3.68 32.14 -4.71
CA ASN A 70 -3.95 31.97 -6.13
C ASN A 70 -5.11 30.99 -6.29
N ALA A 71 -6.22 31.46 -6.86
CA ALA A 71 -7.37 30.61 -7.16
C ALA A 71 -6.96 29.37 -7.95
N ALA A 72 -6.02 29.49 -8.89
CA ALA A 72 -5.54 28.39 -9.72
C ALA A 72 -4.75 27.31 -8.96
N ALA A 73 -4.34 27.57 -7.71
CA ALA A 73 -3.64 26.60 -6.87
C ALA A 73 -4.60 25.60 -6.19
N LYS A 74 -5.90 25.95 -6.05
CA LYS A 74 -6.91 25.14 -5.36
C LYS A 74 -7.46 24.04 -6.26
N LYS A 75 -6.98 22.81 -6.11
CA LYS A 75 -7.33 21.67 -6.97
C LYS A 75 -8.29 20.72 -6.29
N LEU A 76 -9.35 20.34 -6.98
CA LEU A 76 -10.30 19.31 -6.56
C LEU A 76 -9.79 17.94 -7.03
N VAL A 77 -9.64 17.00 -6.10
CA VAL A 77 -9.07 15.67 -6.33
C VAL A 77 -9.97 14.60 -5.74
N THR A 78 -10.04 13.44 -6.39
CA THR A 78 -10.84 12.32 -5.92
C THR A 78 -9.99 11.32 -5.12
N MET A 79 -10.51 10.86 -4.00
CA MET A 79 -9.93 9.86 -3.12
C MET A 79 -10.92 8.70 -2.91
N SER A 80 -10.42 7.47 -2.78
CA SER A 80 -11.28 6.33 -2.42
C SER A 80 -11.91 6.51 -1.03
N GLY A 81 -13.15 6.05 -0.83
CA GLY A 81 -13.84 6.16 0.45
C GLY A 81 -13.07 5.53 1.60
N ARG A 82 -12.34 4.45 1.33
CA ARG A 82 -11.40 3.84 2.28
C ARG A 82 -10.25 4.74 2.68
N SER A 83 -9.54 5.27 1.68
CA SER A 83 -8.44 6.19 1.93
C SER A 83 -8.94 7.39 2.71
N HIS A 84 -10.15 7.87 2.40
CA HIS A 84 -10.80 8.95 3.14
C HIS A 84 -11.04 8.57 4.59
N THR A 85 -11.73 7.44 4.87
CA THR A 85 -11.98 6.98 6.24
C THR A 85 -10.67 6.80 7.03
N PHE A 86 -9.67 6.18 6.43
CA PHE A 86 -8.35 6.03 7.06
C PHE A 86 -7.72 7.38 7.38
N TRP A 87 -7.65 8.29 6.40
CA TRP A 87 -7.10 9.63 6.57
C TRP A 87 -7.83 10.42 7.66
N THR A 88 -9.16 10.40 7.69
CA THR A 88 -9.94 11.10 8.73
C THR A 88 -9.66 10.59 10.15
N GLY A 89 -9.23 9.33 10.28
CA GLY A 89 -8.86 8.72 11.56
C GLY A 89 -7.41 8.97 12.00
N LEU A 90 -6.57 9.60 11.17
CA LEU A 90 -5.19 9.90 11.52
C LEU A 90 -5.10 11.09 12.48
N ALA A 91 -4.34 10.93 13.56
CA ALA A 91 -4.05 12.03 14.51
C ALA A 91 -3.39 13.24 13.82
N GLN A 92 -2.58 13.00 12.79
CA GLN A 92 -1.85 14.04 12.06
C GLN A 92 -2.48 14.35 10.69
N LYS A 93 -3.80 14.13 10.51
CA LYS A 93 -4.47 14.29 9.19
C LYS A 93 -4.22 15.66 8.54
N ALA A 94 -4.07 16.72 9.34
CA ALA A 94 -3.82 18.08 8.87
C ALA A 94 -2.48 18.23 8.14
N LYS A 95 -1.46 17.43 8.47
CA LYS A 95 -0.15 17.46 7.80
C LYS A 95 -0.26 17.14 6.30
N PHE A 96 -1.28 16.41 5.86
CA PHE A 96 -1.45 16.04 4.46
C PHE A 96 -1.96 17.20 3.58
N GLY A 97 -2.42 18.32 4.16
CA GLY A 97 -2.92 19.46 3.39
C GLY A 97 -4.15 19.14 2.53
N VAL A 98 -5.05 18.33 3.08
CA VAL A 98 -6.29 17.89 2.43
C VAL A 98 -7.47 18.56 3.14
N GLU A 99 -8.36 19.16 2.36
CA GLU A 99 -9.55 19.88 2.82
C GLU A 99 -10.83 19.11 2.49
N GLU A 100 -11.72 18.96 3.48
CA GLU A 100 -13.05 18.35 3.30
C GLU A 100 -14.06 19.37 2.75
N THR A 101 -13.88 20.66 3.08
CA THR A 101 -14.72 21.74 2.56
C THR A 101 -14.14 22.25 1.24
N VAL A 102 -14.76 21.84 0.14
CA VAL A 102 -14.24 22.06 -1.22
C VAL A 102 -14.84 23.27 -1.94
N THR A 103 -15.42 24.22 -1.22
CA THR A 103 -15.88 25.49 -1.79
C THR A 103 -14.70 26.21 -2.44
N ASP A 104 -14.86 26.64 -3.70
CA ASP A 104 -13.84 27.31 -4.52
C ASP A 104 -12.65 26.43 -5.00
N TYR A 105 -12.74 25.10 -4.86
CA TYR A 105 -11.80 24.17 -5.50
C TYR A 105 -12.33 23.76 -6.87
N PHE A 106 -11.42 23.61 -7.85
CA PHE A 106 -11.81 23.28 -9.22
C PHE A 106 -11.05 22.06 -9.73
N LYS A 107 -11.70 21.30 -10.63
CA LYS A 107 -11.08 20.16 -11.31
C LYS A 107 -10.17 20.68 -12.42
N ASP A 108 -9.00 20.08 -12.52
CA ASP A 108 -8.05 20.31 -13.59
C ASP A 108 -7.56 18.95 -14.10
N GLY A 109 -7.92 18.61 -15.34
CA GLY A 109 -7.59 17.31 -15.93
C GLY A 109 -6.10 17.13 -16.22
N SER A 110 -5.34 18.23 -16.30
CA SER A 110 -3.88 18.21 -16.47
C SER A 110 -3.16 17.94 -15.15
N PHE A 111 -3.81 18.19 -14.01
CA PHE A 111 -3.20 18.12 -12.70
C PHE A 111 -3.31 16.72 -12.09
N VAL A 112 -2.17 16.16 -11.69
CA VAL A 112 -2.09 14.93 -10.90
C VAL A 112 -1.48 15.28 -9.55
N SER A 113 -2.26 15.12 -8.49
CA SER A 113 -1.81 15.41 -7.13
C SER A 113 -0.59 14.59 -6.74
N ALA A 114 0.24 15.17 -5.86
CA ALA A 114 1.18 14.40 -5.06
C ALA A 114 0.40 13.37 -4.21
N LYS A 115 1.06 12.25 -3.88
CA LYS A 115 0.44 11.14 -3.16
C LYS A 115 1.35 10.60 -2.09
N ALA A 116 0.83 10.47 -0.88
CA ALA A 116 1.43 9.70 0.19
C ALA A 116 0.86 8.28 0.19
N HIS A 117 1.73 7.29 0.02
CA HIS A 117 1.40 5.88 0.22
C HIS A 117 1.75 5.49 1.65
N VAL A 118 0.72 5.28 2.45
CA VAL A 118 0.83 5.02 3.90
C VAL A 118 0.50 3.57 4.18
N GLY A 119 1.51 2.80 4.57
CA GLY A 119 1.37 1.44 5.07
C GLY A 119 1.32 1.41 6.60
N VAL A 120 0.28 0.82 7.17
CA VAL A 120 0.18 0.58 8.62
C VAL A 120 1.14 -0.54 8.99
N LYS A 121 2.15 -0.25 9.82
CA LYS A 121 3.11 -1.29 10.24
C LYS A 121 2.38 -2.42 10.93
N ALA A 122 2.73 -3.64 10.54
CA ALA A 122 2.20 -4.83 11.18
C ALA A 122 2.95 -5.08 12.49
N THR A 123 2.20 -5.43 13.54
CA THR A 123 2.73 -5.96 14.80
C THR A 123 3.24 -7.39 14.60
N GLY A 124 4.29 -7.55 13.79
CA GLY A 124 5.16 -8.74 13.74
C GLY A 124 4.51 -10.12 13.55
N VAL A 125 3.22 -10.24 13.21
CA VAL A 125 2.56 -11.54 13.11
C VAL A 125 3.08 -12.25 11.86
N GLU A 126 3.88 -13.29 12.10
CA GLU A 126 4.33 -14.21 11.07
C GLU A 126 3.13 -14.95 10.49
N LYS A 127 2.84 -14.72 9.21
CA LYS A 127 1.85 -15.51 8.48
C LYS A 127 2.55 -16.62 7.72
N THR A 128 2.05 -17.83 7.90
CA THR A 128 2.47 -18.98 7.10
C THR A 128 1.97 -18.79 5.67
N SER A 129 2.88 -18.76 4.71
CA SER A 129 2.57 -18.75 3.28
C SER A 129 1.78 -19.99 2.92
N HIS A 130 0.66 -19.77 2.24
CA HIS A 130 -0.16 -20.83 1.67
C HIS A 130 0.55 -21.60 0.55
N ILE A 131 1.54 -20.98 -0.10
CA ILE A 131 2.29 -21.56 -1.22
C ILE A 131 3.45 -22.42 -0.72
N THR A 132 4.22 -21.88 0.23
CA THR A 132 5.50 -22.48 0.63
C THR A 132 5.48 -23.10 2.02
N GLY A 133 4.41 -22.94 2.80
CA GLY A 133 4.35 -23.38 4.20
C GLY A 133 5.27 -22.61 5.15
N ARG A 134 6.07 -21.65 4.64
CA ARG A 134 7.01 -20.86 5.42
C ARG A 134 6.37 -19.66 6.06
N LYS A 135 6.82 -19.31 7.24
CA LYS A 135 6.43 -18.08 7.93
C LYS A 135 7.17 -16.90 7.32
N TYR A 136 6.43 -15.95 6.78
CA TYR A 136 6.98 -14.65 6.39
C TYR A 136 6.46 -13.60 7.35
N LYS A 137 7.35 -12.71 7.79
CA LYS A 137 6.96 -11.53 8.56
C LYS A 137 6.21 -10.59 7.63
N LYS A 138 4.90 -10.45 7.85
CA LYS A 138 4.13 -9.37 7.22
C LYS A 138 4.60 -8.07 7.88
N THR A 139 5.12 -7.13 7.09
CA THR A 139 5.65 -5.85 7.59
C THR A 139 4.59 -4.74 7.59
N VAL A 140 3.57 -4.86 6.73
CA VAL A 140 2.49 -3.87 6.56
C VAL A 140 1.15 -4.58 6.56
N ASN A 141 0.22 -4.17 7.44
CA ASN A 141 -1.11 -4.78 7.58
C ASN A 141 -2.10 -4.34 6.50
N ALA A 142 -2.20 -3.03 6.30
CA ALA A 142 -3.03 -2.33 5.32
C ALA A 142 -2.24 -1.17 4.73
N ALA A 143 -2.55 -0.79 3.49
CA ALA A 143 -1.92 0.34 2.82
C ALA A 143 -2.98 1.23 2.17
N TYR A 144 -2.76 2.53 2.24
CA TYR A 144 -3.68 3.56 1.75
C TYR A 144 -2.91 4.57 0.93
N THR A 145 -3.57 5.14 -0.08
CA THR A 145 -3.03 6.24 -0.88
C THR A 145 -3.84 7.48 -0.57
N ILE A 146 -3.17 8.53 -0.10
CA ILE A 146 -3.76 9.80 0.33
C ILE A 146 -3.16 10.90 -0.55
N PRO A 147 -3.97 11.79 -1.18
CA PRO A 147 -3.43 12.95 -1.86
C PRO A 147 -2.72 13.88 -0.85
N VAL A 148 -1.74 14.63 -1.29
CA VAL A 148 -1.09 15.64 -0.45
C VAL A 148 -1.06 17.00 -1.13
N GLY A 149 -1.29 18.04 -0.34
CA GLY A 149 -1.27 19.43 -0.75
C GLY A 149 -0.39 20.28 0.15
N GLN A 150 -0.12 21.50 -0.31
CA GLN A 150 0.56 22.53 0.45
C GLN A 150 -0.29 22.93 1.67
N THR A 151 0.38 23.18 2.80
CA THR A 151 -0.23 23.80 3.99
C THR A 151 0.38 25.17 4.26
N ALA A 152 -0.17 25.91 5.22
CA ALA A 152 0.44 27.17 5.66
C ALA A 152 1.84 26.97 6.29
N SER A 153 2.08 25.81 6.91
CA SER A 153 3.35 25.43 7.55
C SER A 153 4.35 24.81 6.57
N ASP A 154 3.88 23.94 5.68
CA ASP A 154 4.72 23.23 4.70
C ASP A 154 4.50 23.83 3.32
N LYS A 155 5.28 24.87 2.99
CA LYS A 155 5.10 25.66 1.75
C LYS A 155 5.68 24.96 0.54
N TYR A 156 6.74 24.19 0.73
CA TYR A 156 7.39 23.43 -0.33
C TYR A 156 7.18 21.93 -0.17
N PHE A 157 7.17 21.21 -1.30
CA PHE A 157 6.96 19.77 -1.30
C PHE A 157 7.97 19.02 -0.40
N GLN A 158 9.24 19.44 -0.40
CA GLN A 158 10.26 18.83 0.46
C GLN A 158 10.03 19.07 1.96
N GLU A 159 9.46 20.22 2.33
CA GLU A 159 9.11 20.51 3.73
C GLU A 159 8.02 19.55 4.22
N LEU A 160 6.99 19.33 3.39
CA LEU A 160 5.97 18.32 3.66
C LEU A 160 6.57 16.92 3.78
N VAL A 161 7.46 16.53 2.86
CA VAL A 161 8.11 15.22 2.92
C VAL A 161 8.83 15.05 4.26
N ASN A 162 9.56 16.07 4.70
CA ASN A 162 10.27 16.04 5.97
C ASN A 162 9.29 15.98 7.15
N SER A 163 8.18 16.73 7.11
CA SER A 163 7.19 16.78 8.20
C SER A 163 6.41 15.46 8.35
N LEU A 164 6.18 14.74 7.25
CA LEU A 164 5.51 13.43 7.23
C LEU A 164 6.46 12.27 7.60
N LEU A 165 7.76 12.42 7.35
CA LEU A 165 8.79 11.43 7.67
C LEU A 165 9.42 11.66 9.06
N GLU A 166 8.77 12.42 9.94
CA GLU A 166 9.20 12.57 11.32
C GLU A 166 9.09 11.26 12.12
N GLU A 167 9.97 11.12 13.13
CA GLU A 167 10.18 9.87 13.86
C GLU A 167 8.91 9.30 14.49
N THR A 168 8.02 10.15 15.01
CA THR A 168 6.75 9.72 15.61
C THR A 168 5.81 9.07 14.60
N THR A 169 5.75 9.60 13.37
CA THR A 169 4.93 9.06 12.28
C THR A 169 5.52 7.77 11.75
N LEU A 170 6.85 7.72 11.63
CA LEU A 170 7.59 6.54 11.18
C LEU A 170 7.56 5.38 12.18
N GLN A 171 7.25 5.59 13.46
CA GLN A 171 7.06 4.48 14.41
C GLN A 171 5.85 3.61 14.07
N GLN A 172 4.77 4.23 13.57
CA GLN A 172 3.49 3.55 13.32
C GLN A 172 3.28 3.19 11.83
N TYR A 173 3.90 3.95 10.93
CA TYR A 173 3.65 3.85 9.50
C TYR A 173 4.94 3.64 8.69
N VAL A 174 4.79 3.02 7.53
CA VAL A 174 5.75 3.07 6.43
C VAL A 174 5.18 4.05 5.42
N ILE A 175 5.92 5.11 5.12
CA ILE A 175 5.44 6.17 4.22
C ILE A 175 6.39 6.25 3.02
N SER A 176 5.81 6.32 1.83
CA SER A 176 6.51 6.71 0.61
C SER A 176 5.68 7.78 -0.09
N ILE A 177 6.35 8.74 -0.73
CA ILE A 177 5.68 9.91 -1.30
C ILE A 177 6.05 10.00 -2.78
N SER A 178 5.03 10.17 -3.62
CA SER A 178 5.16 10.45 -5.05
C SER A 178 4.86 11.93 -5.29
N PRO A 179 5.71 12.65 -6.04
CA PRO A 179 5.52 14.08 -6.31
C PRO A 179 4.29 14.32 -7.20
N GLU A 180 3.81 15.56 -7.20
CA GLU A 180 2.78 16.01 -8.13
C GLU A 180 3.31 16.06 -9.55
N GLN A 181 2.40 15.94 -10.53
CA GLN A 181 2.72 16.00 -11.94
C GLN A 181 1.69 16.86 -12.66
N PHE A 182 2.16 17.76 -13.53
CA PHE A 182 1.33 18.39 -14.52
C PHE A 182 1.54 17.67 -15.84
N ARG A 183 0.46 17.09 -16.37
CA ARG A 183 0.46 16.58 -17.73
C ARG A 183 0.52 17.78 -18.65
N ARG A 184 1.52 17.76 -19.52
CA ARG A 184 1.54 18.63 -20.68
C ARG A 184 0.54 18.05 -21.65
N ASP A 185 -0.62 18.70 -21.73
CA ASP A 185 -1.60 18.49 -22.78
C ASP A 185 -1.00 18.77 -24.17
#